data_AF-A0A0P0NXV2-F1
#
_entry.id   AF-A0A0P0NXV2-F1
#
_cell.length_a   1.000
_cell.length_b   1.000
_cell.length_c   1.000
_cell.angle_alpha   90.00
_cell.angle_beta   90.00
_cell.angle_gamma   90.00
#
_symmetry.space_group_name_H-M   'P 1'
#
loop_
_entity.id
_entity.type
_entity.pdbx_description
1 polymer ?
#
loop_
_entity_poly.entity_id
_entity_poly.type
_entity_poly.pdbx_seq_one_letter_code
_entity_poly.pdbx_strand_id
1 'polypeptide(L)'
;MRIPAGLFLTAVLLAGCAPKLPPGIDEARLTDSVGRAIGSASTCVIVADASGAMVWRAGGYITCARNLPTCAGGSPVVAEVVLRDAIGKPARFASCPTGTGGANTVGWAMGPVPTGEGKPARNLTYVAVMEGERALPGREVQERVERAFTKAGF
;
A
#
# COMPACT_ATOMS: atom_id res chain seq x y z
N MET A 1 -36.23 37.21 -38.17
CA MET A 1 -34.90 36.53 -38.21
C MET A 1 -34.60 36.07 -36.78
N ARG A 2 -34.65 34.76 -36.50
CA ARG A 2 -34.60 34.18 -35.14
C ARG A 2 -33.21 33.56 -34.93
N ILE A 3 -32.48 34.02 -33.92
CA ILE A 3 -31.16 33.50 -33.52
C ILE A 3 -31.40 32.30 -32.59
N PRO A 4 -30.86 31.10 -32.86
CA PRO A 4 -31.14 29.93 -32.04
C PRO A 4 -30.30 29.91 -30.76
N ALA A 5 -30.95 29.39 -29.73
CA ALA A 5 -30.45 29.13 -28.38
C ALA A 5 -29.07 28.46 -28.36
N GLY A 6 -28.12 29.09 -27.66
CA GLY A 6 -26.85 28.49 -27.30
C GLY A 6 -27.05 27.40 -26.25
N LEU A 7 -26.79 26.17 -26.65
CA LEU A 7 -26.77 24.98 -25.82
C LEU A 7 -25.58 25.06 -24.85
N PHE A 8 -25.81 25.45 -23.61
CA PHE A 8 -24.81 25.32 -22.54
C PHE A 8 -24.63 23.83 -22.19
N LEU A 9 -23.58 23.20 -22.74
CA LEU A 9 -23.11 21.90 -22.27
C LEU A 9 -22.50 22.07 -20.87
N THR A 10 -23.27 21.75 -19.84
CA THR A 10 -22.76 21.49 -18.49
C THR A 10 -22.02 20.15 -18.50
N ALA A 11 -20.71 20.19 -18.79
CA ALA A 11 -19.81 19.07 -18.54
C ALA A 11 -19.63 18.89 -17.03
N VAL A 12 -20.48 18.05 -16.42
CA VAL A 12 -20.29 17.58 -15.04
C VAL A 12 -19.09 16.64 -15.05
N LEU A 13 -17.93 17.18 -14.66
CA LEU A 13 -16.71 16.43 -14.38
C LEU A 13 -16.97 15.50 -13.19
N LEU A 14 -17.23 14.22 -13.46
CA LEU A 14 -17.12 13.13 -12.49
C LEU A 14 -15.63 12.90 -12.16
N ALA A 15 -15.01 13.83 -11.45
CA ALA A 15 -13.72 13.58 -10.81
C ALA A 15 -13.97 12.64 -9.63
N GLY A 16 -13.75 11.34 -9.85
CA GLY A 16 -14.02 10.27 -8.90
C GLY A 16 -13.45 10.54 -7.50
N CYS A 17 -14.34 10.47 -6.50
CA CYS A 17 -14.02 10.46 -5.08
C CYS A 17 -13.40 9.11 -4.66
N ALA A 18 -12.30 8.70 -5.29
CA ALA A 18 -11.47 7.67 -4.70
C ALA A 18 -10.83 8.24 -3.42
N PRO A 19 -10.81 7.50 -2.29
CA PRO A 19 -10.06 7.89 -1.10
C PRO A 19 -8.62 8.20 -1.50
N LYS A 20 -8.14 9.38 -1.12
CA LYS A 20 -6.80 9.87 -1.43
C LYS A 20 -5.97 9.96 -0.16
N LEU A 21 -4.65 10.00 -0.34
CA LEU A 21 -3.72 10.33 0.73
C LEU A 21 -4.15 11.61 1.47
N PRO A 22 -3.90 11.69 2.80
CA PRO A 22 -4.21 12.88 3.57
C PRO A 22 -3.53 14.14 3.00
N PRO A 23 -4.12 15.33 3.21
CA PRO A 23 -3.51 16.59 2.79
C PRO A 23 -2.09 16.76 3.33
N GLY A 24 -1.19 17.23 2.46
CA GLY A 24 0.22 17.47 2.78
C GLY A 24 1.16 16.28 2.58
N ILE A 25 0.65 15.13 2.13
CA ILE A 25 1.49 14.02 1.64
C ILE A 25 1.65 14.16 0.13
N ASP A 26 2.90 14.25 -0.32
CA ASP A 26 3.25 14.24 -1.74
C ASP A 26 3.30 12.79 -2.24
N GLU A 27 2.32 12.41 -3.06
CA GLU A 27 2.19 11.06 -3.62
C GLU A 27 3.38 10.67 -4.51
N ALA A 28 3.93 11.61 -5.28
CA ALA A 28 5.07 11.34 -6.15
C ALA A 28 6.33 11.07 -5.33
N ARG A 29 6.57 11.89 -4.30
CA ARG A 29 7.68 11.68 -3.34
C ARG A 29 7.52 10.37 -2.58
N LEU A 30 6.31 10.03 -2.15
CA LEU A 30 6.03 8.75 -1.50
C LEU A 30 6.35 7.57 -2.42
N THR A 31 5.86 7.63 -3.65
CA THR A 31 6.07 6.59 -4.66
C THR A 31 7.55 6.40 -4.96
N ASP A 32 8.30 7.48 -5.15
CA ASP A 32 9.75 7.45 -5.38
C ASP A 32 10.53 6.94 -4.16
N SER A 33 10.12 7.34 -2.95
CA SER A 33 10.75 6.87 -1.70
C SER A 33 10.57 5.35 -1.51
N VAL A 34 9.33 4.85 -1.66
CA VAL A 34 9.03 3.42 -1.53
C VAL A 34 9.65 2.60 -2.66
N GLY A 35 9.60 3.12 -3.90
CA GLY A 35 10.22 2.50 -5.06
C GLY A 35 11.73 2.30 -4.89
N ARG A 36 12.45 3.28 -4.34
CA ARG A 36 13.88 3.13 -4.03
C ARG A 36 14.16 2.20 -2.87
N ALA A 37 13.27 2.12 -1.89
CA ALA A 37 13.49 1.32 -0.69
C ALA A 37 13.28 -0.19 -0.93
N ILE A 38 12.18 -0.54 -1.60
CA ILE A 38 11.73 -1.93 -1.78
C ILE A 38 11.12 -2.20 -3.18
N GLY A 39 11.33 -1.32 -4.16
CA GLY A 39 10.76 -1.48 -5.49
C GLY A 39 11.28 -2.73 -6.22
N SER A 40 10.35 -3.57 -6.67
CA SER A 40 10.61 -4.71 -7.54
C SER A 40 9.33 -5.09 -8.28
N ALA A 41 9.43 -5.95 -9.30
CA ALA A 41 8.25 -6.47 -10.01
C ALA A 41 7.28 -7.25 -9.10
N SER A 42 7.76 -7.74 -7.96
CA SER A 42 6.97 -8.53 -7.01
C SER A 42 6.58 -7.78 -5.74
N THR A 43 6.85 -6.48 -5.66
CA THR A 43 6.49 -5.66 -4.51
C THR A 43 5.07 -5.11 -4.64
N CYS A 44 4.28 -5.27 -3.58
CA CYS A 44 3.04 -4.53 -3.37
C CYS A 44 3.13 -3.78 -2.05
N VAL A 45 2.75 -2.50 -2.05
CA VAL A 45 2.52 -1.72 -0.83
C VAL A 45 1.15 -1.07 -0.94
N ILE A 46 0.31 -1.22 0.08
CA ILE A 46 -1.00 -0.59 0.16
C ILE A 46 -1.15 0.10 1.50
N VAL A 47 -1.87 1.22 1.49
CA VAL A 47 -2.14 2.03 2.68
C VAL A 47 -3.64 2.29 2.76
N ALA A 48 -4.20 2.16 3.95
CA ALA A 48 -5.59 2.49 4.26
C ALA A 48 -5.69 3.54 5.36
N ASP A 49 -6.79 4.28 5.34
CA ASP A 49 -7.21 5.10 6.46
C ASP A 49 -7.80 4.26 7.61
N ALA A 50 -8.20 4.92 8.69
CA ALA A 50 -8.79 4.29 9.87
C ALA A 50 -10.12 3.56 9.60
N SER A 51 -10.82 3.87 8.50
CA SER A 51 -12.04 3.15 8.08
C SER A 51 -11.73 1.87 7.30
N GLY A 52 -10.47 1.67 6.90
CA GLY A 52 -10.03 0.59 6.04
C GLY A 52 -10.18 0.87 4.55
N ALA A 53 -10.51 2.10 4.18
CA ALA A 53 -10.52 2.53 2.80
C ALA A 53 -9.07 2.68 2.29
N MET A 54 -8.75 2.03 1.17
CA MET A 54 -7.43 2.13 0.57
C MET A 54 -7.24 3.54 0.00
N VAL A 55 -6.22 4.24 0.48
CA VAL A 55 -5.91 5.64 0.09
C VAL A 55 -4.69 5.74 -0.82
N TRP A 56 -3.88 4.67 -0.89
CA TRP A 56 -2.69 4.63 -1.73
C TRP A 56 -2.21 3.20 -1.99
N ARG A 57 -1.56 3.01 -3.14
CA ARG A 57 -0.95 1.74 -3.57
C ARG A 57 0.29 1.97 -4.41
N ALA A 58 1.37 1.27 -4.09
CA ALA A 58 2.52 1.06 -4.95
C ALA A 58 2.59 -0.40 -5.42
N GLY A 59 2.96 -0.60 -6.68
CA GLY A 59 2.96 -1.90 -7.36
C GLY A 59 1.84 -2.06 -8.37
N GLY A 60 1.82 -3.17 -9.10
CA GLY A 60 0.75 -3.50 -10.05
C GLY A 60 -0.49 -4.07 -9.36
N TYR A 61 -1.68 -3.89 -9.95
CA TYR A 61 -2.93 -4.44 -9.38
C TYR A 61 -2.82 -5.96 -9.22
N ILE A 62 -2.29 -6.63 -10.25
CA ILE A 62 -2.04 -8.06 -10.25
C ILE A 62 -1.10 -8.48 -9.12
N THR A 63 -0.05 -7.70 -8.84
CA THR A 63 0.92 -8.00 -7.77
C THR A 63 0.26 -7.97 -6.39
N CYS A 64 -0.61 -6.98 -6.14
CA CYS A 64 -1.32 -6.85 -4.86
C CYS A 64 -2.44 -7.89 -4.67
N ALA A 65 -3.08 -8.31 -5.77
CA ALA A 65 -4.16 -9.29 -5.77
C ALA A 65 -3.69 -10.75 -5.75
N ARG A 66 -2.39 -11.01 -5.52
CA ARG A 66 -1.86 -12.38 -5.41
C ARG A 66 -2.29 -13.03 -4.10
N ASN A 67 -2.79 -14.26 -4.20
CA ASN A 67 -3.04 -15.10 -3.04
C ASN A 67 -1.71 -15.66 -2.51
N LEU A 68 -1.32 -15.22 -1.31
CA LEU A 68 -0.04 -15.53 -0.69
C LEU A 68 -0.25 -16.09 0.73
N PRO A 69 0.61 -17.00 1.23
CA PRO A 69 0.47 -17.53 2.57
C PRO A 69 0.75 -16.44 3.62
N THR A 70 -0.02 -16.42 4.70
CA THR A 70 0.14 -15.47 5.83
C THR A 70 1.30 -15.83 6.77
N CYS A 71 1.93 -16.98 6.56
CA CYS A 71 2.93 -17.59 7.42
C CYS A 71 2.45 -17.98 8.84
N ALA A 72 1.16 -17.86 9.12
CA ALA A 72 0.52 -18.36 10.36
C ALA A 72 -0.28 -19.66 10.14
N GLY A 73 -0.23 -20.22 8.92
CA GLY A 73 -1.11 -21.29 8.48
C GLY A 73 -2.45 -20.77 7.92
N GLY A 74 -3.26 -21.68 7.40
CA GLY A 74 -4.56 -21.36 6.76
C GLY A 74 -4.47 -21.08 5.26
N SER A 75 -5.60 -20.63 4.70
CA SER A 75 -5.71 -20.34 3.27
C SER A 75 -4.89 -19.11 2.87
N PRO A 76 -4.27 -19.11 1.67
CA PRO A 76 -3.64 -17.92 1.10
C PRO A 76 -4.62 -16.74 1.00
N VAL A 77 -4.11 -15.53 1.16
CA VAL A 77 -4.90 -14.28 1.13
C VAL A 77 -4.22 -13.22 0.27
N VAL A 78 -5.00 -12.23 -0.16
CA VAL A 78 -4.49 -11.03 -0.85
C VAL A 78 -4.09 -9.94 0.16
N ALA A 79 -3.28 -8.98 -0.29
CA ALA A 79 -2.76 -7.92 0.57
C ALA A 79 -3.88 -7.10 1.24
N GLU A 80 -5.00 -6.86 0.56
CA GLU A 80 -6.12 -6.10 1.10
C GLU A 80 -6.78 -6.76 2.32
N VAL A 81 -6.82 -8.10 2.37
CA VAL A 81 -7.33 -8.83 3.54
C VAL A 81 -6.40 -8.62 4.73
N VAL A 82 -5.09 -8.71 4.50
CA VAL A 82 -4.06 -8.45 5.51
C VAL A 82 -4.14 -7.01 6.00
N LEU A 83 -4.40 -6.04 5.11
CA LEU A 83 -4.48 -4.63 5.46
C LEU A 83 -5.66 -4.36 6.39
N ARG A 84 -6.84 -4.89 6.07
CA ARG A 84 -8.02 -4.77 6.94
C ARG A 84 -7.79 -5.38 8.31
N ASP A 85 -7.13 -6.54 8.37
CA ASP A 85 -6.79 -7.18 9.64
C ASP A 85 -5.77 -6.38 10.45
N ALA A 86 -4.90 -5.60 9.81
CA ALA A 86 -3.85 -4.83 10.48
C ALA A 86 -4.34 -3.51 11.11
N ILE A 87 -5.54 -3.03 10.77
CA ILE A 87 -6.06 -1.74 11.24
C ILE A 87 -6.14 -1.72 12.77
N GLY A 88 -5.53 -0.69 13.37
CA GLY A 88 -5.50 -0.51 14.83
C GLY A 88 -4.64 -1.52 15.58
N LYS A 89 -3.89 -2.38 14.88
CA LYS A 89 -2.98 -3.37 15.50
C LYS A 89 -1.53 -2.88 15.46
N PRO A 90 -0.68 -3.36 16.39
CA PRO A 90 0.75 -3.04 16.37
C PRO A 90 1.41 -3.56 15.10
N ALA A 91 2.56 -2.95 14.77
CA ALA A 91 3.35 -3.39 13.64
C ALA A 91 3.83 -4.84 13.84
N ARG A 92 3.77 -5.63 12.77
CA ARG A 92 4.22 -7.02 12.74
C ARG A 92 4.76 -7.35 11.35
N PHE A 93 5.54 -8.41 11.29
CA PHE A 93 6.12 -8.92 10.06
C PHE A 93 6.12 -10.45 10.08
N ALA A 94 6.18 -11.05 8.90
CA ALA A 94 6.26 -12.50 8.78
C ALA A 94 7.03 -12.90 7.52
N SER A 95 7.64 -14.08 7.53
CA SER A 95 8.26 -14.66 6.33
C SER A 95 8.16 -16.16 6.33
N CYS A 96 7.93 -16.74 5.15
CA CYS A 96 7.85 -18.17 4.96
C CYS A 96 8.04 -18.52 3.47
N PRO A 97 8.34 -19.78 3.14
CA PRO A 97 8.36 -20.25 1.76
C PRO A 97 6.99 -20.10 1.07
N THR A 98 6.99 -19.83 -0.23
CA THR A 98 5.79 -19.86 -1.07
C THR A 98 5.81 -21.08 -1.98
N GLY A 99 4.90 -22.03 -1.72
CA GLY A 99 4.72 -23.23 -2.55
C GLY A 99 5.60 -24.44 -2.18
N THR A 100 5.35 -25.54 -2.88
CA THR A 100 6.01 -26.85 -2.69
C THR A 100 7.30 -26.88 -3.50
N GLY A 101 8.38 -26.33 -2.94
CA GLY A 101 9.69 -26.28 -3.62
C GLY A 101 10.69 -25.34 -2.98
N GLY A 102 10.24 -24.44 -2.10
CA GLY A 102 11.12 -23.63 -1.23
C GLY A 102 11.94 -22.55 -1.95
N ALA A 103 11.94 -22.50 -3.28
CA ALA A 103 12.72 -21.53 -4.05
C ALA A 103 12.25 -20.09 -3.82
N ASN A 104 10.94 -19.87 -3.75
CA ASN A 104 10.38 -18.57 -3.46
C ASN A 104 10.07 -18.41 -1.97
N THR A 105 10.22 -17.19 -1.48
CA THR A 105 9.75 -16.79 -0.15
C THR A 105 8.80 -15.61 -0.27
N VAL A 106 7.95 -15.42 0.74
CA VAL A 106 7.17 -14.21 0.94
C VAL A 106 7.66 -13.49 2.18
N GLY A 107 7.80 -12.17 2.08
CA GLY A 107 8.03 -11.27 3.20
C GLY A 107 6.86 -10.31 3.35
N TRP A 108 6.19 -10.37 4.50
CA TRP A 108 5.12 -9.46 4.89
C TRP A 108 5.62 -8.47 5.94
N ALA A 109 5.20 -7.22 5.81
CA ALA A 109 5.26 -6.20 6.84
C ALA A 109 3.93 -5.46 6.89
N MET A 110 3.39 -5.22 8.08
CA MET A 110 2.14 -4.50 8.24
C MET A 110 2.08 -3.78 9.58
N GLY A 111 1.35 -2.68 9.64
CA GLY A 111 1.23 -1.91 10.87
C GLY A 111 0.81 -0.46 10.63
N PRO A 112 0.81 0.38 11.68
CA PRO A 112 0.60 1.80 11.53
C PRO A 112 1.70 2.41 10.65
N VAL A 113 1.34 3.35 9.79
CA VAL A 113 2.32 4.19 9.10
C VAL A 113 3.00 5.06 10.17
N PRO A 114 4.34 5.08 10.25
CA PRO A 114 5.05 5.86 11.25
C PRO A 114 4.77 7.34 11.07
N THR A 115 4.74 8.08 12.19
CA THR A 115 4.66 9.54 12.18
C THR A 115 6.06 10.11 12.37
N GLY A 116 6.52 10.91 11.42
CA GLY A 116 7.82 11.58 11.47
C GLY A 116 7.83 12.73 12.45
N GLU A 117 9.04 13.14 12.82
CA GLU A 117 9.24 14.20 13.80
C GLU A 117 8.60 15.51 13.33
N GLY A 118 7.82 16.14 14.21
CA GLY A 118 7.09 17.37 13.91
C GLY A 118 5.91 17.21 12.94
N LYS A 119 5.51 15.98 12.58
CA LYS A 119 4.33 15.70 11.75
C LYS A 119 3.13 15.29 12.60
N PRO A 120 1.91 15.64 12.19
CA PRO A 120 0.71 15.18 12.87
C PRO A 120 0.46 13.69 12.57
N ALA A 121 0.01 12.94 13.58
CA ALA A 121 -0.39 11.55 13.41
C ALA A 121 -1.51 11.44 12.36
N ARG A 122 -1.37 10.50 11.42
CA ARG A 122 -2.31 10.32 10.30
C ARG A 122 -3.24 9.12 10.47
N ASN A 123 -3.00 8.27 11.48
CA ASN A 123 -3.77 7.06 11.76
C ASN A 123 -3.98 6.17 10.52
N LEU A 124 -2.95 6.08 9.67
CA LEU A 124 -2.95 5.21 8.51
C LEU A 124 -2.34 3.86 8.87
N THR A 125 -2.78 2.81 8.17
CA THR A 125 -2.22 1.46 8.28
C THR A 125 -1.65 1.07 6.93
N TYR A 126 -0.53 0.36 6.91
CA TYR A 126 0.07 -0.17 5.69
C TYR A 126 0.19 -1.68 5.71
N VAL A 127 0.28 -2.26 4.51
CA VAL A 127 0.82 -3.59 4.24
C VAL A 127 1.83 -3.45 3.12
N ALA A 128 3.01 -4.03 3.30
CA ALA A 128 4.01 -4.24 2.27
C ALA A 128 4.29 -5.73 2.15
N VAL A 129 4.32 -6.22 0.91
CA VAL A 129 4.60 -7.62 0.62
C VAL A 129 5.52 -7.75 -0.58
N MET A 130 6.45 -8.69 -0.48
CA MET A 130 7.31 -9.13 -1.57
C MET A 130 7.24 -10.65 -1.66
N GLU A 131 7.15 -11.20 -2.87
CA GLU A 131 7.25 -12.64 -3.11
C GLU A 131 8.21 -12.96 -4.24
N GLY A 132 8.99 -14.04 -4.09
CA GLY A 132 9.90 -14.54 -5.10
C GLY A 132 11.23 -15.02 -4.51
N GLU A 133 12.13 -15.49 -5.38
CA GLU A 133 13.43 -16.04 -4.98
C GLU A 133 14.32 -15.03 -4.24
N ARG A 134 14.18 -13.74 -4.60
CA ARG A 134 14.93 -12.62 -3.99
C ARG A 134 14.04 -11.71 -3.15
N ALA A 135 12.89 -12.21 -2.68
CA ALA A 135 12.06 -11.46 -1.76
C ALA A 135 12.83 -11.15 -0.47
N LEU A 136 12.71 -9.92 0.00
CA LEU A 136 13.30 -9.55 1.27
C LEU A 136 12.50 -10.19 2.42
N PRO A 137 13.16 -10.59 3.52
CA PRO A 137 12.45 -10.98 4.73
C PRO A 137 11.55 -9.85 5.24
N GLY A 138 10.41 -10.19 5.85
CA GLY A 138 9.39 -9.25 6.31
C GLY A 138 9.93 -8.19 7.26
N ARG A 139 10.87 -8.55 8.15
CA ARG A 139 11.57 -7.58 9.02
C ARG A 139 12.31 -6.51 8.21
N GLU A 140 12.98 -6.93 7.15
CA GLU A 140 13.74 -6.02 6.29
C GLU A 140 12.79 -5.17 5.41
N VAL A 141 11.69 -5.76 4.92
CA VAL A 141 10.61 -5.01 4.24
C VAL A 141 10.06 -3.93 5.16
N GLN A 142 9.74 -4.27 6.41
CA GLN A 142 9.23 -3.35 7.43
C GLN A 142 10.18 -2.17 7.60
N GLU A 143 11.44 -2.46 7.94
CA GLU A 143 12.44 -1.44 8.19
C GLU A 143 12.62 -0.49 7.01
N ARG A 144 12.67 -1.03 5.79
CA ARG A 144 12.89 -0.24 4.57
C ARG A 144 11.66 0.61 4.24
N VAL A 145 10.45 0.06 4.34
CA VAL A 145 9.22 0.80 4.01
C VAL A 145 8.88 1.86 5.05
N GLU A 146 9.08 1.58 6.34
CA GLU A 146 8.84 2.56 7.40
C GLU A 146 9.81 3.74 7.29
N ARG A 147 11.09 3.49 7.02
CA ARG A 147 12.06 4.55 6.69
C ARG A 147 11.63 5.34 5.44
N ALA A 148 11.06 4.67 4.44
CA ALA A 148 10.57 5.34 3.23
C ALA A 148 9.38 6.26 3.52
N PHE A 149 8.47 5.87 4.41
CA PHE A 149 7.36 6.71 4.86
C PHE A 149 7.87 7.97 5.56
N THR A 150 8.75 7.84 6.55
CA THR A 150 9.33 9.02 7.23
C THR A 150 10.05 9.95 6.25
N LYS A 151 10.81 9.41 5.28
CA LYS A 151 11.45 10.20 4.22
C LYS A 151 10.47 10.89 3.28
N ALA A 152 9.28 10.34 3.11
CA ALA A 152 8.21 10.92 2.30
C ALA A 152 7.44 12.03 3.03
N GLY A 153 7.67 12.21 4.34
CA GLY A 153 7.07 13.28 5.13
C GLY A 153 5.84 12.87 5.93
N PHE A 154 5.64 11.56 6.13
CA PHE A 154 4.79 11.07 7.21
C PHE A 154 5.39 11.40 8.57
#